data_AF-A0A7X2TZP0-F1
#
_entry.id   AF-A0A7X2TZP0-F1
#
_cell.length_a   1.000
_cell.length_b   1.000
_cell.length_c   1.000
_cell.angle_alpha   90.00
_cell.angle_beta   90.00
_cell.angle_gamma   90.00
#
_symmetry.space_group_name_H-M   'P 1'
#
loop_
_entity.id
_entity.type
_entity.pdbx_description
1 polymer ?
#
loop_
_entity_poly.entity_id
_entity_poly.type
_entity_poly.pdbx_seq_one_letter_code
_entity_poly.pdbx_strand_id
1 'polypeptide(L)'
;MNTPLECARASILPTIGTCASNDNQPIDLETHFGAGEAKLDLGSLNLRSLEINMGVGELNLDLRGKPKRGYDVRVHGGVGEATIRLPNDVGIKAEARGGIGQIEMRGLEKRGDRWVNAGHEDADVTIHLNVAGGIGAIRVLVE
;
A
#
# COMPACT_ATOMS: atom_id res chain seq x y z
N MET A 1 -13.03 29.74 -15.02
CA MET A 1 -12.63 29.51 -13.62
C MET A 1 -12.60 28.01 -13.40
N ASN A 2 -11.44 27.39 -13.53
CA ASN A 2 -11.17 26.00 -13.12
C ASN A 2 -9.65 25.87 -13.10
N THR A 3 -9.06 25.89 -11.91
CA THR A 3 -7.63 25.68 -11.72
C THR A 3 -7.38 24.18 -11.66
N PRO A 4 -6.55 23.60 -12.54
CA PRO A 4 -6.25 22.17 -12.50
C PRO A 4 -5.30 21.83 -11.34
N LEU A 5 -5.52 20.64 -10.78
CA LEU A 5 -4.74 19.98 -9.75
C LEU A 5 -3.29 19.78 -10.23
N GLU A 6 -2.36 20.65 -9.81
CA GLU A 6 -0.92 20.41 -9.88
C GLU A 6 -0.45 19.77 -8.58
N CYS A 7 -0.52 18.45 -8.51
CA CYS A 7 0.18 17.62 -7.52
C CYS A 7 0.58 16.30 -8.18
N ALA A 8 1.41 16.36 -9.22
CA ALA A 8 2.12 15.18 -9.75
C ALA A 8 3.20 15.59 -10.77
N ARG A 9 4.24 16.28 -10.31
CA ARG A 9 5.54 16.29 -11.00
C ARG A 9 6.65 16.40 -9.96
N ALA A 10 6.91 15.29 -9.29
CA ALA A 10 8.11 15.13 -8.47
C ALA A 10 9.32 15.03 -9.39
N SER A 11 9.83 16.19 -9.82
CA SER A 11 11.16 16.32 -10.42
C SER A 11 12.16 16.51 -9.29
N ILE A 12 12.96 15.47 -9.04
CA ILE A 12 14.32 15.46 -8.50
C ILE A 12 14.76 16.76 -7.81
N LEU A 13 14.52 16.91 -6.50
CA LEU A 13 15.28 17.71 -5.52
C LEU A 13 14.63 17.58 -4.12
N PRO A 14 15.39 17.71 -3.02
CA PRO A 14 14.87 17.46 -1.67
C PRO A 14 14.09 18.70 -1.23
N THR A 15 12.77 18.63 -1.25
CA THR A 15 11.94 19.63 -0.58
C THR A 15 10.87 18.89 0.20
N ILE A 16 10.90 19.11 1.52
CA ILE A 16 9.93 18.59 2.47
C ILE A 16 8.56 19.11 2.04
N GLY A 17 7.79 18.27 1.35
CA GLY A 17 6.44 18.58 0.89
C GLY A 17 5.43 18.13 1.93
N THR A 18 4.92 19.07 2.73
CA THR A 18 3.76 18.84 3.58
C THR A 18 2.49 18.93 2.72
N CYS A 19 1.87 17.79 2.43
CA CYS A 19 0.55 17.73 1.79
C CYS A 19 -0.54 17.75 2.87
N ALA A 20 -1.21 18.88 3.08
CA ALA A 20 -2.46 18.93 3.85
C ALA A 20 -3.65 18.79 2.88
N SER A 21 -4.50 17.78 3.06
CA SER A 21 -5.65 17.48 2.19
C SER A 21 -6.97 17.74 2.92
N ASN A 22 -7.93 18.39 2.22
CA ASN A 22 -9.28 18.69 2.70
C ASN A 22 -10.05 17.39 3.07
N ASP A 23 -10.67 17.38 4.25
CA ASP A 23 -11.26 16.23 5.00
C ASP A 23 -12.38 15.40 4.32
N ASN A 24 -12.57 15.42 3.00
CA ASN A 24 -13.60 14.58 2.36
C ASN A 24 -13.33 14.13 0.92
N GLN A 25 -12.13 14.36 0.37
CA GLN A 25 -11.81 13.83 -0.96
C GLN A 25 -11.02 12.52 -0.87
N PRO A 26 -11.40 11.50 -1.67
CA PRO A 26 -10.60 10.31 -1.82
C PRO A 26 -9.18 10.68 -2.27
N ILE A 27 -8.18 10.25 -1.51
CA ILE A 27 -6.78 10.54 -1.80
C ILE A 27 -6.23 9.46 -2.72
N ASP A 28 -5.62 9.89 -3.82
CA ASP A 28 -4.76 9.08 -4.65
C ASP A 28 -3.32 9.46 -4.34
N LEU A 29 -2.55 8.51 -3.82
CA LEU A 29 -1.17 8.73 -3.43
C LEU A 29 -0.25 7.91 -4.32
N GLU A 30 0.64 8.59 -5.02
CA GLU A 30 1.70 7.98 -5.82
C GLU A 30 3.06 8.45 -5.32
N THR A 31 3.94 7.51 -4.99
CA THR A 31 5.27 7.82 -4.46
C THR A 31 6.36 6.99 -5.14
N HIS A 32 7.49 7.64 -5.43
CA HIS A 32 8.63 7.03 -6.09
C HIS A 32 9.88 7.25 -5.24
N PHE A 33 10.49 6.16 -4.80
CA PHE A 33 11.70 6.14 -4.00
C PHE A 33 12.80 5.43 -4.78
N GLY A 34 13.89 6.13 -5.10
CA GLY A 34 15.04 5.51 -5.76
C GLY A 34 15.77 4.56 -4.81
N ALA A 35 16.18 5.07 -3.65
CA ALA A 35 16.70 4.26 -2.56
C ALA A 35 16.45 4.89 -1.19
N GLY A 36 16.34 4.07 -0.15
CA GLY A 36 16.19 4.51 1.23
C GLY A 36 15.03 3.84 1.96
N GLU A 37 14.63 4.43 3.08
CA GLU A 37 13.53 3.92 3.92
C GLU A 37 12.28 4.77 3.69
N ALA A 38 11.15 4.12 3.44
CA ALA A 38 9.84 4.75 3.32
C ALA A 38 8.93 4.24 4.44
N LYS A 39 8.44 5.17 5.27
CA LYS A 39 7.47 4.86 6.33
C LYS A 39 6.20 5.67 6.07
N LEU A 40 5.09 4.97 5.80
CA LEU A 40 3.80 5.57 5.49
C LEU A 40 2.76 5.05 6.49
N ASP A 41 2.13 5.97 7.21
CA ASP A 41 0.97 5.70 8.06
C ASP A 41 -0.26 6.32 7.39
N LEU A 42 -1.11 5.48 6.82
CA LEU A 42 -2.27 5.90 6.05
C LEU A 42 -3.57 5.28 6.60
N GLY A 43 -3.54 4.67 7.79
CA GLY A 43 -4.74 4.05 8.38
C GLY A 43 -5.87 5.04 8.64
N SER A 44 -5.55 6.29 8.96
CA SER A 44 -6.53 7.35 9.23
C SER A 44 -7.02 8.08 7.98
N LEU A 45 -6.43 7.80 6.81
CA LEU A 45 -6.73 8.53 5.57
C LEU A 45 -7.81 7.82 4.75
N ASN A 46 -8.65 8.62 4.09
CA ASN A 46 -9.64 8.12 3.14
C ASN A 46 -9.00 7.87 1.77
N LEU A 47 -8.18 6.82 1.68
CA LEU A 47 -7.50 6.44 0.44
C LEU A 47 -8.50 5.89 -0.60
N ARG A 48 -8.21 6.19 -1.87
CA ARG A 48 -8.85 5.52 -3.02
C ARG A 48 -7.85 4.67 -3.79
N SER A 49 -6.64 5.18 -3.97
CA SER A 49 -5.55 4.43 -4.57
C SER A 49 -4.22 4.79 -3.92
N LEU A 50 -3.36 3.79 -3.76
CA LEU A 50 -2.00 3.95 -3.27
C LEU A 50 -1.06 3.20 -4.21
N GLU A 51 -0.09 3.92 -4.77
CA GLU A 51 0.96 3.35 -5.59
C GLU A 51 2.34 3.76 -5.05
N ILE A 52 3.17 2.75 -4.78
CA ILE A 52 4.51 2.94 -4.23
C ILE A 52 5.48 2.20 -5.13
N ASN A 53 6.43 2.95 -5.69
CA ASN A 53 7.52 2.42 -6.49
C ASN A 53 8.83 2.65 -5.74
N MET A 54 9.52 1.59 -5.35
CA MET A 54 10.78 1.63 -4.62
C MET A 54 11.87 0.85 -5.38
N GLY A 55 13.01 1.49 -5.62
CA GLY A 55 14.18 0.84 -6.21
C GLY A 55 14.87 -0.07 -5.20
N VAL A 56 15.52 0.52 -4.19
CA VAL A 56 16.28 -0.22 -3.18
C VAL A 56 16.04 0.28 -1.76
N GLY A 57 15.62 -0.58 -0.83
CA GLY A 57 15.53 -0.21 0.58
C GLY A 57 14.37 -0.86 1.33
N GLU A 58 13.81 -0.15 2.30
CA GLU A 58 12.77 -0.70 3.19
C GLU A 58 11.49 0.12 3.12
N LEU A 59 10.36 -0.56 2.89
CA LEU A 59 9.03 0.00 2.95
C LEU A 59 8.29 -0.50 4.19
N ASN A 60 7.82 0.43 5.02
CA ASN A 60 6.90 0.17 6.12
C ASN A 60 5.59 0.91 5.85
N LEU A 61 4.55 0.16 5.51
CA LEU A 61 3.21 0.67 5.22
C LEU A 61 2.21 0.21 6.28
N ASP A 62 1.61 1.17 6.98
CA ASP A 62 0.56 0.93 7.97
C ASP A 62 -0.80 1.38 7.45
N LEU A 63 -1.72 0.42 7.29
CA LEU A 63 -3.09 0.61 6.82
C LEU A 63 -4.12 0.14 7.86
N ARG A 64 -3.72 -0.15 9.10
CA ARG A 64 -4.57 -0.74 10.16
C ARG A 64 -5.72 0.14 10.66
N GLY A 65 -6.03 1.24 9.99
CA GLY A 65 -7.19 2.04 10.35
C GLY A 65 -8.49 1.52 9.73
N LYS A 66 -9.55 2.33 9.80
CA LYS A 66 -10.91 1.93 9.42
C LYS A 66 -11.32 2.59 8.10
N PRO A 67 -11.08 1.95 6.96
CA PRO A 67 -11.45 2.53 5.69
C PRO A 67 -12.97 2.55 5.55
N LYS A 68 -13.51 3.72 5.18
CA LYS A 68 -14.95 3.87 4.90
C LYS A 68 -15.37 3.30 3.55
N ARG A 69 -14.39 2.96 2.69
CA ARG A 69 -14.58 2.47 1.32
C ARG A 69 -13.42 1.56 0.92
N GLY A 70 -13.66 0.70 -0.08
CA GLY A 70 -12.60 -0.10 -0.69
C GLY A 70 -11.61 0.77 -1.47
N TYR A 71 -10.35 0.32 -1.51
CA TYR A 71 -9.25 0.98 -2.23
C TYR A 71 -8.21 -0.04 -2.70
N ASP A 72 -7.42 0.39 -3.68
CA ASP A 72 -6.37 -0.42 -4.29
C ASP A 72 -4.98 0.05 -3.84
N VAL A 73 -4.13 -0.91 -3.48
CA VAL A 73 -2.76 -0.70 -3.05
C VAL A 73 -1.82 -1.46 -3.97
N ARG A 74 -0.90 -0.76 -4.63
CA ARG A 74 0.15 -1.34 -5.46
C ARG A 74 1.51 -0.96 -4.91
N VAL A 75 2.34 -1.97 -4.67
CA VAL A 75 3.70 -1.81 -4.19
C VAL A 75 4.63 -2.52 -5.15
N HIS A 76 5.58 -1.78 -5.71
CA HIS A 76 6.63 -2.30 -6.60
C HIS A 76 7.99 -2.03 -5.96
N GLY A 77 8.72 -3.09 -5.64
CA GLY A 77 10.05 -3.05 -5.05
C GLY A 77 11.09 -3.71 -5.94
N GLY A 78 12.25 -3.09 -6.12
CA GLY A 78 13.40 -3.71 -6.77
C GLY A 78 14.13 -4.66 -5.81
N VAL A 79 14.83 -4.10 -4.83
CA VAL A 79 15.63 -4.86 -3.85
C VAL A 79 15.39 -4.35 -2.42
N GLY A 80 15.04 -5.24 -1.49
CA GLY A 80 14.95 -4.93 -0.06
C GLY A 80 13.73 -5.52 0.61
N GLU A 81 13.17 -4.83 1.60
CA GLU A 81 12.08 -5.36 2.43
C GLU A 81 10.82 -4.50 2.34
N ALA A 82 9.65 -5.14 2.26
CA ALA A 82 8.36 -4.48 2.29
C ALA A 82 7.49 -5.11 3.38
N THR A 83 7.15 -4.34 4.40
CA THR A 83 6.25 -4.72 5.48
C THR A 83 4.95 -3.93 5.34
N ILE A 84 3.84 -4.63 5.10
CA ILE A 84 2.50 -4.06 4.96
C ILE A 84 1.62 -4.58 6.10
N ARG A 85 1.04 -3.68 6.88
CA ARG A 85 0.10 -4.00 7.96
C ARG A 85 -1.32 -3.61 7.55
N LEU A 86 -2.23 -4.57 7.58
CA LEU A 86 -3.63 -4.41 7.16
C LEU A 86 -4.57 -4.63 8.36
N PRO A 87 -5.74 -3.99 8.36
CA PRO A 87 -6.72 -4.14 9.42
C PRO A 87 -7.51 -5.44 9.25
N ASN A 88 -7.77 -6.16 10.35
CA ASN A 88 -8.54 -7.41 10.32
C ASN A 88 -10.07 -7.25 10.15
N ASP A 89 -10.60 -6.03 10.28
CA ASP A 89 -12.04 -5.73 10.33
C ASP A 89 -12.72 -5.53 8.96
N VAL A 90 -11.95 -5.61 7.87
CA VAL A 90 -12.44 -5.44 6.49
C VAL A 90 -12.04 -6.61 5.60
N GLY A 91 -12.65 -6.74 4.42
CA GLY A 91 -12.28 -7.74 3.44
C GLY A 91 -10.91 -7.42 2.84
N ILE A 92 -10.04 -8.42 2.72
CA ILE A 92 -8.71 -8.26 2.14
C ILE A 92 -8.56 -9.28 1.00
N LYS A 93 -8.10 -8.80 -0.16
CA LYS A 93 -7.50 -9.63 -1.19
C LYS A 93 -6.07 -9.17 -1.43
N ALA A 94 -5.11 -10.05 -1.22
CA ALA A 94 -3.71 -9.77 -1.45
C ALA A 94 -3.13 -10.71 -2.51
N GLU A 95 -2.31 -10.13 -3.38
CA GLU A 95 -1.42 -10.82 -4.29
C GLU A 95 0.00 -10.37 -3.97
N ALA A 96 0.92 -11.32 -3.79
CA ALA A 96 2.33 -11.02 -3.71
C ALA A 96 3.10 -11.84 -4.73
N ARG A 97 3.96 -11.15 -5.50
CA ARG A 97 4.88 -11.72 -6.46
C ARG A 97 6.29 -11.32 -6.07
N GLY A 98 7.10 -12.28 -5.68
CA GLY A 98 8.52 -12.09 -5.36
C GLY A 98 9.38 -12.81 -6.39
N GLY A 99 10.52 -12.22 -6.77
CA GLY A 99 11.54 -12.92 -7.56
C GLY A 99 12.37 -13.85 -6.68
N ILE A 100 13.27 -13.27 -5.88
CA ILE A 100 14.18 -14.01 -5.00
C ILE A 100 14.02 -13.54 -3.56
N GLY A 101 13.67 -14.44 -2.65
CA GLY A 101 13.62 -14.19 -1.21
C GLY A 101 12.38 -14.78 -0.55
N GLN A 102 11.84 -14.12 0.47
CA GLN A 102 10.78 -14.67 1.30
C GLN A 102 9.49 -13.85 1.21
N ILE A 103 8.37 -14.53 1.01
CA ILE A 103 7.04 -13.95 1.13
C ILE A 103 6.38 -14.54 2.38
N GLU A 104 6.11 -13.71 3.37
CA GLU A 104 5.42 -14.06 4.59
C GLU A 104 4.04 -13.40 4.59
N MET A 105 2.98 -14.21 4.77
CA MET A 105 1.61 -13.72 4.92
C MET A 105 1.02 -14.26 6.21
N ARG A 106 0.56 -13.37 7.07
CA ARG A 106 -0.10 -13.71 8.35
C ARG A 106 -1.52 -13.19 8.37
N GLY A 107 -2.44 -14.02 8.86
CA GLY A 107 -3.87 -13.70 8.94
C GLY A 107 -4.60 -13.75 7.60
N LEU A 108 -3.97 -14.31 6.56
CA LEU A 108 -4.55 -14.53 5.24
C LEU A 108 -4.48 -16.01 4.89
N GLU A 109 -5.54 -16.52 4.27
CA GLU A 109 -5.61 -17.86 3.71
C GLU A 109 -5.42 -17.81 2.19
N LYS A 110 -4.55 -18.67 1.66
CA LYS A 110 -4.37 -18.79 0.21
C LYS A 110 -5.55 -19.52 -0.41
N ARG A 111 -6.29 -18.85 -1.29
CA ARG A 111 -7.42 -19.38 -2.07
C ARG A 111 -7.12 -19.26 -3.56
N GLY A 112 -6.54 -20.31 -4.15
CA GLY A 112 -6.03 -20.28 -5.53
C GLY A 112 -4.77 -19.42 -5.65
N ASP A 113 -4.79 -18.43 -6.54
CA ASP A 113 -3.66 -17.52 -6.79
C ASP A 113 -3.61 -16.28 -5.88
N ARG A 114 -4.61 -16.12 -5.01
CA ARG A 114 -4.77 -14.96 -4.13
C ARG A 114 -4.84 -15.35 -2.67
N TRP A 115 -4.51 -14.40 -1.82
CA TRP A 115 -4.60 -14.51 -0.37
C TRP A 115 -5.78 -13.67 0.10
N VAL A 116 -6.65 -14.24 0.92
CA VAL A 116 -7.86 -13.57 1.40
C VAL A 116 -8.01 -13.77 2.90
N ASN A 117 -8.61 -12.82 3.59
CA ASN A 117 -8.96 -13.00 5.00
C ASN A 117 -10.35 -13.66 5.14
N ALA A 118 -10.65 -14.15 6.34
CA ALA A 118 -11.96 -14.75 6.65
C ALA A 118 -13.12 -13.75 6.48
N GLY A 119 -12.87 -12.45 6.71
CA GLY A 119 -13.86 -11.40 6.51
C GLY A 119 -14.16 -11.07 5.05
N HIS A 120 -13.51 -11.72 4.07
CA HIS A 120 -13.62 -11.33 2.67
C HIS A 120 -15.03 -11.55 2.07
N GLU A 121 -15.75 -12.59 2.47
CA GLU A 121 -17.03 -12.97 1.85
C GLU A 121 -18.21 -12.08 2.27
N ASP A 122 -18.18 -11.51 3.48
CA ASP A 122 -19.24 -10.69 4.08
C ASP A 122 -18.88 -9.19 4.17
N ALA A 123 -17.72 -8.77 3.67
CA ALA A 123 -17.27 -7.39 3.86
C ALA A 123 -17.85 -6.39 2.85
N ASP A 124 -18.49 -5.34 3.37
CA ASP A 124 -18.88 -4.15 2.60
C ASP A 124 -17.68 -3.38 2.01
N VAL A 125 -16.52 -3.49 2.66
CA VAL A 125 -15.28 -2.81 2.26
C VAL A 125 -14.20 -3.84 1.98
N THR A 126 -13.66 -3.82 0.76
CA THR A 126 -12.55 -4.69 0.35
C THR A 126 -11.31 -3.88 0.00
N ILE A 127 -10.15 -4.26 0.56
CA ILE A 127 -8.83 -3.75 0.20
C ILE A 127 -8.21 -4.72 -0.80
N HIS A 128 -7.76 -4.20 -1.94
CA HIS A 128 -6.98 -4.96 -2.91
C HIS A 128 -5.51 -4.60 -2.79
N LEU A 129 -4.69 -5.55 -2.35
CA LEU A 129 -3.24 -5.39 -2.22
C LEU A 129 -2.53 -6.15 -3.33
N ASN A 130 -1.68 -5.47 -4.09
CA ASN A 130 -0.74 -6.09 -5.02
C ASN A 130 0.68 -5.68 -4.65
N VAL A 131 1.52 -6.66 -4.32
CA VAL A 131 2.93 -6.43 -4.02
C VAL A 131 3.78 -7.19 -5.02
N ALA A 132 4.70 -6.49 -5.68
CA ALA A 132 5.69 -7.07 -6.56
C ALA A 132 7.08 -6.69 -6.06
N GLY A 133 7.93 -7.67 -5.79
CA GLY A 133 9.30 -7.49 -5.34
C GLY A 133 10.29 -8.25 -6.22
N GLY A 134 11.41 -7.63 -6.58
CA GLY A 134 12.49 -8.32 -7.28
C GLY A 134 13.26 -9.25 -6.34
N ILE A 135 13.99 -8.68 -5.37
CA ILE A 135 14.84 -9.42 -4.43
C ILE A 135 14.60 -8.93 -3.00
N GLY A 136 14.37 -9.86 -2.06
CA GLY A 136 14.29 -9.58 -0.62
C GLY A 136 13.03 -10.14 0.04
N ALA A 137 12.47 -9.42 1.01
CA ALA A 137 11.39 -9.95 1.85
C ALA A 137 10.09 -9.14 1.71
N ILE A 138 8.98 -9.83 1.49
CA ILE A 138 7.63 -9.25 1.50
C ILE A 138 6.89 -9.82 2.71
N ARG A 139 6.50 -8.97 3.64
CA ARG A 139 5.73 -9.35 4.83
C ARG A 139 4.38 -8.65 4.81
N VAL A 140 3.31 -9.43 4.80
CA VAL A 140 1.93 -8.93 4.90
C VAL A 140 1.34 -9.45 6.21
N LEU A 141 0.93 -8.53 7.08
CA LEU A 141 0.42 -8.82 8.41
C LEU A 141 -1.01 -8.29 8.51
N VAL A 142 -1.97 -9.15 8.80
CA VAL A 142 -3.35 -8.76 9.15
C VAL A 142 -3.49 -8.81 10.66
N GLU A 143 -3.75 -7.67 11.28
CA GLU A 143 -3.80 -7.48 12.74
C GLU A 143 -5.00 -6.64 13.18
#